data_AF-A0A5B6ZNI3-F1
#
_entry.id   AF-A0A5B6ZNI3-F1
#
_cell.length_a   1.000
_cell.length_b   1.000
_cell.length_c   1.000
_cell.angle_alpha   90.00
_cell.angle_beta   90.00
_cell.angle_gamma   90.00
#
_symmetry.space_group_name_H-M   'P 1'
#
loop_
_entity.id
_entity.type
_entity.pdbx_description
1 polymer ?
#
loop_
_entity_poly.entity_id
_entity_poly.type
_entity_poly.pdbx_seq_one_letter_code
_entity_poly.pdbx_strand_id
1 'polypeptide(L)'
;MSSQNLSKGMVATSILEPGGFLGDELLSWCLRRPFMDRLPASSATFTCVESTEAFGLEANHLRYITDHFRYKFANERLKRTARYYSSNWRTWAAVNIQLAWRRYMTRSRGPALNHVMENGGNERRLRQYAAMFMSLRPHDHLE
;
A
#
# COMPACT_ATOMS: atom_id res chain seq x y z
N MET A 1 -12.75 -9.35 -9.92
CA MET A 1 -12.40 -7.95 -10.21
C MET A 1 -12.25 -7.19 -8.90
N SER A 2 -11.17 -6.44 -8.73
CA SER A 2 -10.99 -5.51 -7.62
C SER A 2 -11.33 -4.09 -8.07
N SER A 3 -11.87 -3.28 -7.16
CA SER A 3 -12.11 -1.85 -7.38
C SER A 3 -11.61 -1.04 -6.18
N GLN A 4 -10.76 -0.05 -6.43
CA GLN A 4 -10.19 0.85 -5.42
C GLN A 4 -10.60 2.29 -5.70
N ASN A 5 -11.14 2.97 -4.69
CA ASN A 5 -11.50 4.38 -4.77
C ASN A 5 -10.26 5.27 -4.65
N LEU A 6 -9.99 6.10 -5.65
CA LEU A 6 -8.93 7.11 -5.67
C LEU A 6 -9.51 8.52 -5.44
N SER A 7 -8.63 9.48 -5.10
CA SER A 7 -9.05 10.87 -4.92
C SER A 7 -9.66 11.43 -6.23
N LYS A 8 -10.79 12.13 -6.11
CA LYS A 8 -11.63 12.69 -7.20
C LYS A 8 -12.50 11.69 -7.98
N GLY A 9 -12.96 10.62 -7.33
CA GLY A 9 -13.97 9.72 -7.90
C GLY A 9 -13.45 8.81 -9.02
N MET A 10 -12.13 8.71 -9.19
CA MET A 10 -11.53 7.74 -10.08
C MET A 10 -11.50 6.38 -9.39
N VAL A 11 -11.90 5.32 -10.10
CA VAL A 11 -11.84 3.95 -9.60
C VAL A 11 -10.75 3.22 -10.36
N ALA A 12 -9.77 2.67 -9.66
CA ALA A 12 -8.82 1.74 -10.25
C ALA A 12 -9.40 0.33 -10.19
N THR A 13 -9.38 -0.38 -11.31
CA THR A 13 -9.82 -1.78 -11.38
C THR A 13 -8.68 -2.70 -11.75
N SER A 14 -8.64 -3.89 -11.16
CA SER A 14 -7.67 -4.93 -11.51
C SER A 14 -8.33 -6.32 -11.49
N ILE A 15 -7.79 -7.26 -12.26
CA ILE A 15 -8.21 -8.66 -12.26
C ILE A 15 -7.22 -9.42 -11.39
N LEU A 16 -7.74 -10.25 -10.49
CA LEU A 16 -6.92 -11.13 -9.66
C LEU A 16 -6.73 -12.44 -10.41
N GLU A 17 -5.49 -12.90 -10.53
CA GLU A 17 -5.16 -14.19 -11.13
C GLU A 17 -5.12 -15.30 -10.08
N PRO A 18 -5.19 -16.58 -10.49
CA PRO A 18 -5.00 -17.71 -9.58
C PRO A 18 -3.70 -17.59 -8.78
N GLY A 19 -3.78 -17.81 -7.46
CA GLY A 19 -2.66 -17.61 -6.53
C GLY A 19 -2.52 -16.18 -6.01
N GLY A 20 -3.31 -15.23 -6.52
CA GLY A 20 -3.47 -13.92 -5.90
C GLY A 20 -4.17 -14.02 -4.54
N PHE A 21 -3.95 -13.01 -3.71
CA PHE A 21 -4.60 -12.91 -2.40
C PHE A 21 -5.06 -11.48 -2.14
N LEU A 22 -5.93 -11.34 -1.14
CA LEU A 22 -6.54 -10.09 -0.72
C LEU A 22 -6.48 -9.96 0.81
N GLY A 23 -6.67 -8.75 1.32
CA GLY A 23 -6.65 -8.50 2.77
C GLY A 23 -5.25 -8.38 3.36
N ASP A 24 -4.24 -7.94 2.60
CA ASP A 24 -2.88 -7.74 3.10
C ASP A 24 -2.80 -6.69 4.23
N GLU A 25 -3.81 -5.81 4.31
CA GLU A 25 -4.01 -4.90 5.44
C GLU A 25 -4.18 -5.64 6.78
N LEU A 26 -4.79 -6.83 6.79
CA LEU A 26 -4.97 -7.62 8.02
C LEU A 26 -3.64 -8.14 8.56
N LEU A 27 -2.73 -8.56 7.67
CA LEU A 27 -1.40 -8.98 8.08
C LEU A 27 -0.64 -7.83 8.74
N SER A 28 -0.70 -6.64 8.14
CA SER A 28 -0.09 -5.44 8.72
C SER A 28 -0.70 -5.08 10.08
N TRP A 29 -2.02 -5.20 10.22
CA TRP A 29 -2.73 -4.99 11.50
C TRP A 29 -2.31 -6.01 12.57
N CYS A 30 -2.19 -7.29 12.22
CA CYS A 30 -1.75 -8.34 13.13
C CYS A 30 -0.30 -8.18 13.61
N LEU A 31 0.56 -7.57 12.80
CA LEU A 31 1.96 -7.32 13.15
C LEU A 31 2.16 -6.07 14.01
N ARG A 32 1.14 -5.21 14.12
CA ARG A 32 1.19 -4.00 14.94
C ARG A 32 1.22 -4.31 16.43
N ARG A 33 2.02 -3.56 17.18
CA ARG A 33 2.04 -3.55 18.64
C ARG A 33 1.94 -2.11 19.17
N PRO A 34 1.11 -1.83 20.20
CA PRO A 34 0.10 -2.71 20.78
C PRO A 34 -1.02 -3.06 19.77
N PHE A 35 -1.75 -4.15 20.02
CA PHE A 35 -2.87 -4.53 19.18
C PHE A 35 -3.96 -3.45 19.22
N MET A 36 -4.57 -3.20 18.06
CA MET A 36 -5.72 -2.30 17.93
C MET A 36 -6.98 -3.16 17.90
N ASP A 37 -7.98 -2.85 18.72
CA ASP A 37 -9.24 -3.63 18.76
C ASP A 37 -10.08 -3.48 17.48
N ARG A 38 -9.83 -2.42 16.70
CA ARG A 38 -10.54 -2.16 15.43
C ARG A 38 -9.80 -2.77 14.25
N LEU A 39 -10.54 -3.49 13.40
CA LEU A 39 -10.05 -4.04 12.14
C LEU A 39 -9.72 -2.92 11.13
N PRO A 40 -8.70 -3.14 10.27
CA PRO A 40 -8.38 -2.20 9.20
C PRO A 40 -9.52 -2.14 8.17
N ALA A 41 -9.69 -0.97 7.55
CA ALA A 41 -10.58 -0.84 6.40
C ALA A 41 -9.96 -1.56 5.19
N SER A 42 -10.80 -2.21 4.38
CA SER A 42 -10.30 -2.88 3.19
C SER A 42 -9.85 -1.90 2.12
N SER A 43 -8.78 -2.26 1.41
CA SER A 43 -8.15 -1.42 0.39
C SER A 43 -8.92 -1.37 -0.93
N ALA A 44 -9.73 -2.40 -1.22
CA ALA A 44 -10.53 -2.52 -2.43
C ALA A 44 -11.76 -3.41 -2.18
N THR A 45 -12.79 -3.23 -3.01
CA THR A 45 -13.91 -4.17 -3.08
C THR A 45 -13.63 -5.22 -4.14
N PHE A 46 -13.85 -6.49 -3.81
CA PHE A 46 -13.65 -7.60 -4.73
C PHE A 46 -14.98 -8.24 -5.09
N THR A 47 -15.17 -8.50 -6.38
CA THR A 47 -16.32 -9.23 -6.91
C THR A 47 -15.85 -10.40 -7.76
N CYS A 48 -16.50 -11.55 -7.62
CA CYS A 48 -16.27 -12.70 -8.50
C CYS A 48 -16.93 -12.42 -9.85
N VAL A 49 -16.16 -12.55 -10.94
CA VAL A 49 -16.68 -12.41 -12.32
C VAL A 49 -17.17 -13.77 -12.83
N GLU A 50 -16.59 -14.84 -12.32
CA GLU A 50 -16.90 -16.24 -12.61
C GLU A 50 -16.95 -17.04 -11.30
N SER A 51 -17.34 -18.32 -11.37
CA SER A 51 -17.29 -19.22 -10.21
C SER A 51 -15.84 -19.34 -9.73
N THR A 52 -15.58 -19.00 -8.46
CA THR A 52 -14.22 -18.95 -7.92
C THR A 52 -14.20 -19.60 -6.54
N GLU A 53 -13.22 -20.49 -6.33
CA GLU A 53 -12.90 -21.04 -5.02
C GLU A 53 -11.76 -20.25 -4.38
N ALA A 54 -11.85 -20.00 -3.08
CA ALA A 54 -10.81 -19.29 -2.34
C ALA A 54 -10.73 -19.80 -0.90
N PHE A 55 -9.53 -19.73 -0.32
CA PHE A 55 -9.32 -19.99 1.09
C PHE A 55 -9.47 -18.70 1.90
N GLY A 56 -10.23 -18.76 3.00
CA GLY A 56 -10.40 -17.65 3.93
C GLY A 56 -9.58 -17.86 5.20
N LEU A 57 -8.89 -16.80 5.64
CA LEU A 57 -8.27 -16.76 6.96
C LEU A 57 -8.80 -15.55 7.74
N GLU A 58 -9.48 -15.82 8.85
CA GLU A 58 -10.07 -14.77 9.67
C GLU A 58 -9.02 -14.00 10.48
N ALA A 59 -9.37 -12.76 10.84
CA ALA A 59 -8.52 -11.87 11.61
C ALA A 59 -8.04 -12.50 12.94
N ASN A 60 -8.92 -13.22 13.64
CA ASN A 60 -8.58 -13.87 14.92
C ASN A 60 -7.53 -14.97 14.74
N HIS A 61 -7.67 -15.81 13.70
CA HIS A 61 -6.71 -16.85 13.38
C HIS A 61 -5.36 -16.24 12.98
N LEU A 62 -5.36 -15.22 12.13
CA LEU A 62 -4.13 -14.54 11.72
C LEU A 62 -3.45 -13.85 12.92
N ARG A 63 -4.23 -13.26 13.83
CA ARG A 63 -3.70 -12.67 15.07
C ARG A 63 -3.06 -13.72 15.96
N TYR A 64 -3.72 -14.86 16.17
CA TYR A 64 -3.16 -15.98 16.92
C TYR A 64 -1.83 -16.45 16.31
N ILE A 65 -1.79 -16.67 14.99
CA ILE A 65 -0.58 -17.13 14.29
C ILE A 65 0.57 -16.13 14.44
N THR A 66 0.30 -14.85 14.18
CA THR A 66 1.32 -13.79 14.24
C THR A 66 1.83 -13.54 15.65
N ASP A 67 0.99 -13.71 16.67
CA ASP A 67 1.40 -13.59 18.07
C ASP A 67 2.17 -14.83 18.55
N HIS A 68 1.66 -16.02 18.27
CA HIS A 68 2.29 -17.29 18.65
C HIS A 68 3.68 -17.45 18.03
N PHE A 69 3.85 -17.01 16.78
CA PHE A 69 5.13 -17.06 16.07
C PHE A 69 5.83 -15.69 16.01
N ARG A 70 5.63 -14.81 17.01
CA ARG A 70 6.16 -13.43 17.02
C ARG A 70 7.60 -13.27 16.54
N TYR A 71 8.50 -14.17 16.95
CA TYR A 71 9.92 -14.08 16.60
C TYR A 71 10.20 -14.38 15.13
N LYS A 72 9.39 -15.23 14.49
CA LYS A 72 9.48 -15.45 13.04
C LYS A 72 9.03 -14.20 12.28
N PHE A 73 8.00 -13.54 12.78
CA PHE A 73 7.47 -12.29 12.19
C PHE A 73 8.31 -11.05 12.50
N ALA A 74 9.16 -11.09 13.53
CA ALA A 74 10.18 -10.07 13.78
C ALA A 74 11.35 -10.13 12.78
N ASN A 75 11.49 -11.22 12.00
CA ASN A 75 12.56 -11.38 11.03
C ASN A 75 12.44 -10.38 9.87
N GLU A 76 13.49 -9.58 9.65
CA GLU A 76 13.58 -8.61 8.56
C GLU A 76 13.33 -9.20 7.17
N ARG A 77 13.73 -10.45 6.93
CA ARG A 77 13.45 -11.11 5.65
C ARG A 77 11.94 -11.28 5.44
N LEU A 78 11.21 -11.71 6.47
CA LEU A 78 9.77 -11.91 6.37
C LEU A 78 9.02 -10.57 6.29
N LYS A 79 9.48 -9.55 7.03
CA LYS A 79 8.97 -8.18 6.92
C LYS A 79 9.09 -7.66 5.49
N ARG A 80 10.26 -7.81 4.86
CA ARG A 80 10.48 -7.41 3.46
C ARG A 80 9.55 -8.15 2.50
N THR A 81 9.37 -9.45 2.67
CA THR A 81 8.42 -10.24 1.88
C THR A 81 6.99 -9.74 2.04
N ALA A 82 6.54 -9.48 3.28
CA ALA A 82 5.21 -8.94 3.54
C ALA A 82 5.00 -7.56 2.89
N ARG A 83 5.99 -6.66 2.98
CA ARG A 83 5.95 -5.35 2.30
C ARG A 83 5.92 -5.50 0.77
N TYR A 84 6.69 -6.43 0.21
CA TYR A 84 6.75 -6.65 -1.24
C TYR A 84 5.39 -7.03 -1.83
N TYR A 85 4.65 -7.92 -1.16
CA TYR A 85 3.35 -8.36 -1.66
C TYR A 85 2.20 -7.40 -1.27
N SER A 86 2.40 -6.51 -0.31
CA SER A 86 1.36 -5.55 0.09
C SER A 86 1.08 -4.51 -1.00
N SER A 87 -0.21 -4.32 -1.32
CA SER A 87 -0.63 -3.34 -2.34
C SER A 87 -0.31 -1.91 -1.89
N ASN A 88 -0.57 -1.59 -0.63
CA ASN A 88 -0.30 -0.28 -0.04
C ASN A 88 1.20 0.06 -0.07
N TRP A 89 2.06 -0.89 0.30
CA TRP A 89 3.51 -0.70 0.25
C TRP A 89 4.04 -0.55 -1.17
N ARG A 90 3.51 -1.30 -2.14
CA ARG A 90 3.87 -1.15 -3.56
C ARG A 90 3.48 0.22 -4.10
N THR A 91 2.26 0.68 -3.83
CA THR A 91 1.82 2.04 -4.21
C THR A 91 2.67 3.11 -3.53
N TRP A 92 2.98 2.95 -2.25
CA TRP A 92 3.87 3.84 -1.51
C TRP A 92 5.25 3.95 -2.17
N ALA A 93 5.87 2.81 -2.48
CA ALA A 93 7.18 2.76 -3.11
C ALA A 93 7.18 3.43 -4.48
N ALA A 94 6.16 3.14 -5.31
CA ALA A 94 6.00 3.75 -6.64
C ALA A 94 5.90 5.28 -6.55
N VAL A 95 5.10 5.81 -5.62
CA VAL A 95 4.96 7.26 -5.41
C VAL A 95 6.29 7.89 -4.96
N ASN A 96 7.02 7.24 -4.05
CA ASN A 96 8.32 7.74 -3.58
C ASN A 96 9.37 7.80 -4.70
N ILE A 97 9.44 6.75 -5.54
CA ILE A 97 10.34 6.72 -6.70
C ILE A 97 9.97 7.84 -7.68
N GLN A 98 8.68 8.01 -7.99
CA GLN A 98 8.20 9.08 -8.87
C GLN A 98 8.56 10.49 -8.35
N LEU A 99 8.45 10.72 -7.04
CA LEU A 99 8.84 11.98 -6.41
C LEU A 99 10.34 12.23 -6.50
N ALA A 100 11.15 11.21 -6.18
CA ALA A 100 12.60 11.29 -6.26
C ALA A 100 13.07 11.59 -7.69
N TRP A 101 12.50 10.92 -8.68
CA TRP A 101 12.77 11.16 -10.09
C TRP A 101 12.44 12.59 -10.52
N ARG A 102 11.26 13.11 -10.14
CA ARG A 102 10.87 14.50 -10.46
C ARG A 102 11.83 15.51 -9.84
N ARG A 103 12.22 15.33 -8.58
CA ARG A 103 13.21 16.18 -7.91
C ARG A 103 14.57 16.16 -8.62
N TYR A 104 15.02 14.97 -9.03
CA TYR A 104 16.24 14.81 -9.81
C TYR A 104 16.15 15.57 -11.14
N MET A 105 15.05 15.42 -11.88
CA MET A 105 14.84 16.10 -13.16
C MET A 105 14.81 17.63 -13.02
N THR A 106 14.16 18.17 -11.98
CA THR A 106 14.17 19.61 -11.71
C THR A 106 15.59 20.13 -11.43
N ARG A 107 16.40 19.36 -10.70
CA ARG A 107 17.79 19.74 -10.39
C ARG A 107 18.71 19.64 -11.62
N SER A 108 18.47 18.68 -12.51
CA SER A 108 19.34 18.42 -13.67
C SER A 108 19.00 19.26 -14.91
N ARG A 109 17.82 19.89 -15.00
CA ARG A 109 17.38 20.60 -16.23
C ARG A 109 17.58 22.13 -16.28
N GLY A 110 18.05 22.78 -15.20
CA GLY A 110 18.31 24.24 -15.19
C GLY A 110 17.06 25.12 -15.47
N PRO A 111 17.14 26.45 -15.29
CA PRO A 111 15.96 27.33 -15.28
C PRO A 111 15.18 27.41 -16.61
N ALA A 112 15.79 27.02 -17.73
CA ALA A 112 15.31 27.31 -19.08
C ALA A 112 14.11 26.45 -19.55
N LEU A 113 13.78 25.35 -18.86
CA LEU A 113 12.62 24.49 -19.18
C LEU A 113 11.48 24.59 -18.16
N ASN A 114 11.59 25.48 -17.17
CA ASN A 114 10.63 25.58 -16.08
C ASN A 114 9.24 26.07 -16.52
N HIS A 115 9.11 26.72 -17.67
CA HIS A 115 7.83 27.28 -18.14
C HIS A 115 6.88 26.23 -18.74
N VAL A 116 7.39 25.06 -19.19
CA VAL A 116 6.55 24.00 -19.78
C VAL A 116 6.02 23.02 -18.70
N MET A 117 6.65 23.00 -17.53
CA MET A 117 6.24 22.17 -16.39
C MET A 117 5.50 22.96 -15.30
N GLU A 118 4.93 24.12 -15.63
CA GLU A 118 4.05 24.87 -14.74
C GLU A 118 2.69 24.15 -14.59
N ASN A 119 2.75 22.97 -13.99
CA ASN A 119 1.61 22.17 -13.59
C ASN A 119 1.69 21.98 -12.08
N GLY A 120 1.78 23.10 -11.35
CA GLY A 120 1.84 23.14 -9.89
C GLY A 120 0.70 22.35 -9.22
N GLY A 121 -0.40 22.12 -9.94
CA GLY A 121 -1.48 21.21 -9.53
C GLY A 121 -1.08 19.74 -9.43
N ASN A 122 -0.21 19.24 -10.32
CA ASN A 122 0.27 17.85 -10.28
C ASN A 122 1.31 17.62 -9.19
N GLU A 123 2.15 18.62 -8.93
CA GLU A 123 3.09 18.55 -7.81
C GLU A 123 2.36 18.67 -6.47
N ARG A 124 1.37 19.55 -6.36
CA ARG A 124 0.50 19.65 -5.17
C ARG A 124 -0.29 18.37 -4.95
N ARG A 125 -0.83 17.74 -6.00
CA ARG A 125 -1.48 16.41 -5.93
C ARG A 125 -0.51 15.32 -5.50
N LEU A 126 0.70 15.28 -6.05
CA LEU A 126 1.70 14.31 -5.63
C LEU A 126 2.18 14.57 -4.21
N ARG A 127 2.28 15.82 -3.76
CA ARG A 127 2.56 16.16 -2.37
C ARG A 127 1.38 15.84 -1.45
N GLN A 128 0.14 15.88 -1.95
CA GLN A 128 -1.05 15.41 -1.22
C GLN A 128 -1.09 13.88 -1.15
N TYR A 129 -0.78 13.16 -2.23
CA TYR A 129 -0.60 11.71 -2.21
C TYR A 129 0.57 11.34 -1.32
N ALA A 130 1.70 12.03 -1.45
CA ALA A 130 2.83 11.89 -0.56
C ALA A 130 2.39 12.17 0.88
N ALA A 131 1.70 13.26 1.19
CA ALA A 131 1.22 13.54 2.55
C ALA A 131 0.23 12.49 3.05
N MET A 132 -0.68 11.97 2.22
CA MET A 132 -1.61 10.90 2.58
C MET A 132 -0.88 9.57 2.80
N PHE A 133 0.13 9.26 1.98
CA PHE A 133 1.01 8.08 2.05
C PHE A 133 2.29 8.32 2.89
N MET A 134 2.50 9.49 3.49
CA MET A 134 3.65 9.84 4.33
C MET A 134 3.18 10.12 5.75
N SER A 135 1.97 10.68 5.93
CA SER A 135 1.21 10.54 7.18
C SER A 135 0.88 9.07 7.42
N LEU A 136 0.77 8.29 6.34
CA LEU A 136 0.82 6.84 6.30
C LEU A 136 2.10 6.38 5.58
N ARG A 137 3.32 6.72 6.07
CA ARG A 137 4.35 5.65 6.04
C ARG A 137 3.57 4.44 6.53
N PRO A 138 3.34 3.36 5.75
CA PRO A 138 2.52 2.27 6.24
C PRO A 138 3.26 1.89 7.50
N HIS A 139 2.64 2.19 8.65
CA HIS A 139 3.45 2.44 9.82
C HIS A 139 4.15 1.12 10.06
N ASP A 140 5.48 1.14 9.98
CA ASP A 140 6.27 0.01 10.39
C ASP A 140 6.11 -0.01 11.91
N HIS A 141 5.01 -0.62 12.36
CA HIS A 141 4.71 -0.86 13.77
C HIS A 141 5.60 -1.98 14.34
N LEU A 142 6.78 -2.11 13.74
CA LEU A 142 7.80 -3.11 13.94
C LEU A 142 9.07 -2.48 14.54
N GLU A 143 9.01 -1.19 14.84
CA GLU A 143 9.89 -0.46 15.78
C GLU A 143 9.14 -0.26 17.11
#